data_AF-A0A7C2RT83-F1
#
_entry.id   AF-A0A7C2RT83-F1
#
_cell.length_a   1.000
_cell.length_b   1.000
_cell.length_c   1.000
_cell.angle_alpha   90.00
_cell.angle_beta   90.00
_cell.angle_gamma   90.00
#
_symmetry.space_group_name_H-M   'P 1'
#
loop_
_entity.id
_entity.type
_entity.pdbx_description
1 polymer ?
#
loop_
_entity_poly.entity_id
_entity_poly.type
_entity_poly.pdbx_seq_one_letter_code
_entity_poly.pdbx_strand_id
1 'polypeptide(L)'
;MTRKGLFRAGSPAAALWAEIDPAALPRHVAIIMDGNGRWARRRHQPRMAGHRGGVRATREIVESCARIGLPVLTLYAFSLDNWKRPRAEVDFLMRLLRQYVRRELDYMQRNNVRLRVIGRWQELPAEVRADVTRAVEETAANTGLTLVVALNYSARAELV
;
A
#
# COMPACT_ATOMS: atom_id res chain seq x y z
N MET A 1 -14.81 19.07 14.53
CA MET A 1 -14.76 19.63 13.16
C MET A 1 -15.42 18.65 12.20
N THR A 2 -16.55 19.03 11.61
CA THR A 2 -17.31 18.21 10.66
C THR A 2 -16.56 18.11 9.33
N ARG A 3 -16.14 16.89 8.96
CA ARG A 3 -15.42 16.59 7.72
C ARG A 3 -16.35 16.59 6.48
N LYS A 4 -17.14 17.65 6.29
CA LYS A 4 -17.98 17.79 5.08
C LYS A 4 -17.07 18.01 3.86
N GLY A 5 -17.38 17.36 2.73
CA GLY A 5 -16.65 17.53 1.46
C GLY A 5 -15.49 16.56 1.19
N LEU A 6 -15.33 15.51 2.01
CA LEU A 6 -14.30 14.45 1.84
C LEU A 6 -14.37 13.71 0.50
N PHE A 7 -15.57 13.53 -0.01
CA PHE A 7 -15.81 12.85 -1.28
C PHE A 7 -16.65 13.75 -2.18
N ARG A 8 -16.52 13.56 -3.50
CA ARG A 8 -17.33 14.27 -4.48
C ARG A 8 -18.81 14.03 -4.16
N ALA A 9 -19.58 15.11 -4.05
CA ALA A 9 -21.02 15.04 -3.80
C ALA A 9 -21.71 14.15 -4.86
N GLY A 10 -22.64 13.31 -4.40
CA GLY A 10 -23.36 12.36 -5.25
C GLY A 10 -22.55 11.12 -5.70
N SER A 11 -21.30 10.95 -5.26
CA SER A 11 -20.54 9.72 -5.53
C SER A 11 -20.95 8.57 -4.61
N PRO A 12 -20.80 7.29 -5.03
CA PRO A 12 -21.03 6.15 -4.15
C PRO A 12 -20.21 6.20 -2.85
N ALA A 13 -18.97 6.71 -2.92
CA ALA A 13 -18.12 6.90 -1.74
C ALA A 13 -18.68 7.94 -0.77
N ALA A 14 -19.32 9.01 -1.26
CA ALA A 14 -19.98 10.00 -0.42
C ALA A 14 -21.21 9.42 0.29
N ALA A 15 -21.97 8.56 -0.39
CA ALA A 15 -23.11 7.86 0.22
C ALA A 15 -22.64 6.92 1.34
N LEU A 16 -21.66 6.05 1.07
CA LEU A 16 -21.08 5.16 2.08
C LEU A 16 -20.48 5.93 3.27
N TRP A 17 -19.79 7.04 3.02
CA TRP A 17 -19.21 7.86 4.09
C TRP A 17 -20.28 8.51 4.98
N ALA A 18 -21.45 8.86 4.43
CA ALA A 18 -22.54 9.44 5.22
C ALA A 18 -23.15 8.44 6.22
N GLU A 19 -22.97 7.13 5.99
CA GLU A 19 -23.45 6.04 6.85
C GLU A 19 -22.43 5.62 7.92
N ILE A 20 -21.20 6.11 7.86
CA ILE A 20 -20.12 5.75 8.79
C ILE A 20 -20.01 6.81 9.88
N ASP A 21 -20.11 6.39 11.15
CA ASP A 21 -19.73 7.23 12.28
C ASP A 21 -18.20 7.42 12.32
N PRO A 22 -17.68 8.65 12.13
CA PRO A 22 -16.24 8.90 12.17
C PRO A 22 -15.60 8.58 13.53
N ALA A 23 -16.36 8.63 14.62
CA ALA A 23 -15.88 8.28 15.96
C ALA A 23 -15.67 6.77 16.15
N ALA A 24 -16.36 5.95 15.35
CA ALA A 24 -16.27 4.50 15.36
C ALA A 24 -15.27 3.93 14.34
N LEU A 25 -14.46 4.78 13.69
CA LEU A 25 -13.47 4.31 12.73
C LEU A 25 -12.43 3.37 13.37
N PRO A 26 -12.04 2.28 12.69
CA PRO A 26 -10.97 1.43 13.18
C PRO A 26 -9.67 2.22 13.28
N ARG A 27 -8.90 1.95 14.34
CA ARG A 27 -7.58 2.55 14.52
C ARG A 27 -6.55 2.04 13.50
N HIS A 28 -6.75 0.81 13.03
CA HIS A 28 -5.84 0.12 12.13
C HIS A 28 -6.61 -0.81 11.20
N VAL A 29 -6.39 -0.67 9.89
CA VAL A 29 -6.88 -1.60 8.86
C VAL A 29 -5.70 -2.30 8.21
N ALA A 30 -5.79 -3.62 8.02
CA ALA A 30 -4.81 -4.40 7.27
C ALA A 30 -5.46 -5.02 6.03
N ILE A 31 -4.78 -4.95 4.88
CA ILE A 31 -5.29 -5.42 3.59
C ILE A 31 -4.30 -6.39 2.96
N ILE A 32 -4.81 -7.56 2.60
CA ILE A 32 -4.10 -8.53 1.76
C ILE A 32 -4.49 -8.27 0.31
N MET A 33 -3.54 -7.81 -0.51
CA MET A 33 -3.78 -7.37 -1.88
C MET A 33 -3.76 -8.56 -2.87
N ASP A 34 -4.59 -9.57 -2.64
CA ASP A 34 -4.68 -10.76 -3.49
C ASP A 34 -5.58 -10.55 -4.72
N GLY A 35 -5.42 -11.40 -5.73
CA GLY A 35 -6.32 -11.49 -6.87
C GLY A 35 -5.80 -10.83 -8.14
N ASN A 36 -4.67 -10.13 -8.10
CA ASN A 36 -4.07 -9.46 -9.27
C ASN A 36 -3.91 -10.41 -10.48
N GLY A 37 -3.33 -11.59 -10.27
CA GLY A 37 -3.16 -12.59 -11.33
C GLY A 37 -4.49 -13.16 -11.84
N ARG A 38 -5.46 -13.41 -10.93
CA ARG A 38 -6.80 -13.90 -11.31
C ARG A 38 -7.59 -12.85 -12.09
N TRP A 39 -7.47 -11.58 -11.70
CA TRP A 39 -8.09 -10.45 -12.38
C TRP A 39 -7.57 -10.29 -13.82
N ALA A 40 -6.25 -10.42 -14.02
CA ALA A 40 -5.65 -10.35 -15.35
C ALA A 40 -6.08 -11.54 -16.23
N ARG A 41 -6.10 -12.75 -15.68
CA ARG A 41 -6.53 -13.96 -16.39
C ARG A 41 -7.97 -13.85 -16.89
N ARG A 42 -8.91 -13.36 -16.06
CA ARG A 42 -10.31 -13.16 -16.46
C ARG A 42 -10.50 -12.14 -17.60
N ARG A 43 -9.48 -11.32 -17.86
CA ARG A 43 -9.47 -10.30 -18.92
C ARG A 43 -8.57 -10.68 -20.09
N HIS A 44 -8.06 -11.92 -20.14
CA HIS A 44 -7.12 -12.38 -21.16
C HIS A 44 -5.85 -11.51 -21.23
N GLN A 45 -5.43 -10.97 -20.08
CA GLN A 45 -4.26 -10.11 -19.93
C GLN A 45 -3.11 -10.83 -19.23
N PRO A 46 -1.84 -10.42 -19.48
CA PRO A 46 -0.70 -10.94 -18.74
C PRO A 46 -0.81 -10.58 -17.25
N ARG A 47 -0.32 -11.44 -16.35
CA ARG A 47 -0.33 -11.23 -14.89
C ARG A 47 0.19 -9.86 -14.46
N MET A 48 1.17 -9.36 -15.21
CA MET A 48 1.79 -8.03 -15.04
C MET A 48 0.80 -6.88 -15.11
N ALA A 49 -0.21 -6.98 -15.99
CA ALA A 49 -1.28 -6.00 -16.08
C ALA A 49 -2.11 -5.98 -14.79
N GLY A 50 -2.36 -7.15 -14.21
CA GLY A 50 -3.01 -7.28 -12.90
C GLY A 50 -2.23 -6.60 -11.79
N HIS A 51 -0.92 -6.79 -11.73
CA HIS A 51 -0.06 -6.11 -10.75
C HIS A 51 -0.07 -4.58 -10.92
N ARG A 52 -0.07 -4.06 -12.15
CA ARG A 52 -0.24 -2.62 -12.40
C ARG A 52 -1.61 -2.12 -11.96
N GLY A 53 -2.67 -2.90 -12.18
CA GLY A 53 -4.01 -2.62 -11.64
C GLY A 53 -4.00 -2.56 -10.10
N GLY A 54 -3.31 -3.50 -9.46
CA GLY A 54 -3.12 -3.52 -8.01
C GLY A 54 -2.43 -2.27 -7.47
N VAL A 55 -1.43 -1.73 -8.18
CA VAL A 55 -0.77 -0.47 -7.81
C VAL A 55 -1.75 0.72 -7.85
N ARG A 56 -2.60 0.80 -8.88
CA ARG A 56 -3.62 1.85 -8.97
C ARG A 56 -4.61 1.75 -7.80
N ALA A 57 -5.12 0.55 -7.54
CA ALA A 57 -6.04 0.32 -6.42
C ALA A 57 -5.39 0.65 -5.06
N THR A 58 -4.11 0.29 -4.89
CA THR A 58 -3.33 0.60 -3.69
C THR A 58 -3.28 2.11 -3.44
N ARG A 59 -3.02 2.89 -4.50
CA ARG A 59 -2.98 4.35 -4.41
C ARG A 59 -4.34 4.93 -3.99
N GLU A 60 -5.42 4.48 -4.62
CA GLU A 60 -6.78 4.92 -4.27
C GLU A 60 -7.14 4.61 -2.81
N ILE A 61 -6.71 3.45 -2.31
CA ILE A 61 -6.88 3.05 -0.90
C ILE A 61 -6.09 3.98 0.03
N VAL A 62 -4.79 4.18 -0.23
CA VAL A 62 -3.93 5.06 0.59
C VAL A 62 -4.48 6.49 0.60
N GLU A 63 -4.87 7.01 -0.56
CA GLU A 63 -5.49 8.33 -0.71
C GLU A 63 -6.78 8.43 0.10
N SER A 64 -7.65 7.42 0.04
CA SER A 64 -8.90 7.39 0.77
C SER A 64 -8.67 7.31 2.29
N CYS A 65 -7.77 6.44 2.74
CA CYS A 65 -7.42 6.28 4.15
C CYS A 65 -6.81 7.57 4.73
N ALA A 66 -5.90 8.22 4.00
CA ALA A 66 -5.34 9.50 4.42
C ALA A 66 -6.43 10.57 4.52
N ARG A 67 -7.33 10.64 3.54
CA ARG A 67 -8.42 11.62 3.51
C ARG A 67 -9.38 11.45 4.68
N ILE A 68 -9.81 10.23 4.97
CA ILE A 68 -10.70 9.94 6.10
C ILE A 68 -9.96 9.96 7.45
N GLY A 69 -8.67 10.33 7.48
CA GLY A 69 -7.88 10.41 8.70
C GLY A 69 -7.78 9.08 9.44
N LEU A 70 -7.66 7.96 8.71
CA LEU A 70 -7.36 6.67 9.29
C LEU A 70 -5.97 6.72 9.94
N PRO A 71 -5.79 6.24 11.18
CA PRO A 71 -4.48 6.34 11.83
C PRO A 71 -3.43 5.40 11.21
N VAL A 72 -3.78 4.14 10.96
CA VAL A 72 -2.83 3.13 10.45
C VAL A 72 -3.46 2.29 9.34
N LEU A 73 -2.73 2.11 8.25
CA LEU A 73 -3.05 1.19 7.16
C LEU A 73 -1.88 0.24 6.95
N THR A 74 -2.09 -1.06 7.01
CA THR A 74 -1.11 -2.07 6.61
C THR A 74 -1.47 -2.68 5.27
N LEU A 75 -0.51 -2.71 4.34
CA LEU A 75 -0.65 -3.36 3.04
C LEU A 75 0.32 -4.53 2.92
N TYR A 76 -0.20 -5.72 2.63
CA TYR A 76 0.62 -6.89 2.35
C TYR A 76 1.08 -6.89 0.89
N ALA A 77 2.29 -6.41 0.65
CA ALA A 77 2.81 -6.19 -0.69
C ALA A 77 3.67 -7.35 -1.24
N PHE A 78 4.50 -7.99 -0.42
CA PHE A 78 5.36 -9.09 -0.88
C PHE A 78 5.59 -10.13 0.23
N SER A 79 5.25 -11.40 -0.02
CA SER A 79 5.42 -12.50 0.94
C SER A 79 6.68 -13.33 0.67
N LEU A 80 7.17 -14.06 1.67
CA LEU A 80 8.26 -15.04 1.48
C LEU A 80 7.92 -16.09 0.40
N ASP A 81 6.65 -16.50 0.28
CA ASP A 81 6.23 -17.43 -0.77
C ASP A 81 6.33 -16.84 -2.19
N ASN A 82 6.47 -15.53 -2.34
CA ASN A 82 6.62 -14.92 -3.67
C ASN A 82 7.95 -15.27 -4.32
N TRP A 83 8.96 -15.69 -3.56
CA TRP A 83 10.21 -16.21 -4.09
C TRP A 83 10.06 -17.52 -4.86
N LYS A 84 8.97 -18.28 -4.63
CA LYS A 84 8.67 -19.51 -5.37
C LYS A 84 8.14 -19.26 -6.79
N ARG A 85 7.92 -18.00 -7.16
CA ARG A 85 7.41 -17.61 -8.49
C ARG A 85 8.54 -17.57 -9.53
N PRO A 86 8.22 -17.57 -10.84
CA PRO A 86 9.24 -17.43 -11.88
C PRO A 86 10.07 -16.16 -11.69
N ARG A 87 11.39 -16.25 -11.91
CA ARG A 87 12.35 -15.15 -11.71
C ARG A 87 11.93 -13.85 -12.40
N ALA A 88 11.44 -13.93 -13.63
CA ALA A 88 10.95 -12.77 -14.38
C ALA A 88 9.76 -12.06 -13.71
N GLU A 89 8.89 -12.79 -12.99
CA GLU A 89 7.79 -12.19 -12.21
C GLU A 89 8.35 -11.49 -10.96
N VAL A 90 9.29 -12.13 -10.26
CA VAL A 90 9.95 -11.54 -9.08
C VAL A 90 10.70 -10.25 -9.43
N ASP A 91 11.51 -10.27 -10.50
CA ASP A 91 12.28 -9.10 -10.95
C ASP A 91 11.35 -7.93 -11.29
N PHE A 92 10.20 -8.21 -11.90
CA PHE A 92 9.22 -7.18 -12.16
C PHE A 92 8.54 -6.64 -10.90
N LEU A 93 8.22 -7.50 -9.92
CA LEU A 93 7.67 -7.04 -8.64
C LEU A 93 8.66 -6.10 -7.94
N MET A 94 9.95 -6.39 -7.98
CA MET A 94 10.99 -5.49 -7.44
C MET A 94 11.03 -4.16 -8.18
N ARG A 95 11.00 -4.16 -9.52
CA ARG A 95 10.94 -2.92 -10.32
C ARG A 95 9.69 -2.11 -10.01
N LEU A 96 8.54 -2.78 -9.88
CA LEU A 96 7.25 -2.14 -9.59
C LEU A 96 7.25 -1.51 -8.19
N LEU A 97 7.81 -2.21 -7.19
CA LEU A 97 7.97 -1.69 -5.84
C LEU A 97 8.84 -0.43 -5.82
N ARG A 98 9.99 -0.45 -6.49
CA ARG A 98 10.86 0.73 -6.62
C ARG A 98 10.14 1.90 -7.28
N GLN A 99 9.45 1.64 -8.38
CA GLN A 99 8.66 2.65 -9.08
C GLN A 99 7.58 3.25 -8.16
N TYR A 100 6.88 2.41 -7.40
CA TYR A 100 5.85 2.86 -6.47
C TYR A 100 6.45 3.73 -5.36
N VAL A 101 7.44 3.23 -4.62
CA VAL A 101 8.06 3.97 -3.51
C VAL A 101 8.61 5.32 -3.97
N ARG A 102 9.29 5.37 -5.13
CA ARG A 102 9.83 6.62 -5.68
C ARG A 102 8.73 7.60 -6.09
N ARG A 103 7.69 7.14 -6.78
CA ARG A 103 6.62 8.01 -7.28
C ARG A 103 5.69 8.50 -6.20
N GLU A 104 5.46 7.68 -5.18
CA GLU A 104 4.54 8.00 -4.11
C GLU A 104 5.21 8.77 -2.96
N LEU A 105 6.54 8.92 -2.96
CA LEU A 105 7.24 9.72 -1.94
C LEU A 105 6.75 11.17 -1.91
N ASP A 106 6.71 11.86 -3.05
CA ASP A 106 6.18 13.23 -3.15
C ASP A 106 4.71 13.31 -2.74
N TYR A 107 3.95 12.25 -3.01
CA TYR A 107 2.55 12.16 -2.57
C TYR A 107 2.48 12.03 -1.05
N MET A 108 3.26 11.11 -0.46
CA MET A 108 3.30 10.86 0.98
C MET A 108 3.68 12.13 1.75
N GLN A 109 4.68 12.88 1.27
CA GLN A 109 5.07 14.16 1.87
C GLN A 109 3.95 15.19 1.82
N ARG A 110 3.35 15.41 0.64
CA ARG A 110 2.26 16.39 0.47
C ARG A 110 1.01 16.05 1.28
N ASN A 111 0.77 14.78 1.58
CA ASN A 111 -0.42 14.30 2.27
C ASN A 111 -0.14 13.89 3.73
N ASN A 112 1.02 14.27 4.28
CA ASN A 112 1.42 13.96 5.65
C ASN A 112 1.31 12.46 5.99
N VAL A 113 1.72 11.59 5.06
CA VAL A 113 1.72 10.13 5.23
C VAL A 113 3.09 9.69 5.71
N ARG A 114 3.15 8.93 6.79
CA ARG A 114 4.37 8.32 7.33
C ARG A 114 4.51 6.89 6.84
N LEU A 115 5.60 6.58 6.15
CA LEU A 115 5.90 5.22 5.71
C LEU A 115 6.60 4.43 6.82
N ARG A 116 6.18 3.19 7.04
CA ARG A 116 6.89 2.17 7.81
C ARG A 116 6.93 0.88 7.01
N VAL A 117 7.97 0.07 7.23
CA VAL A 117 8.11 -1.24 6.58
C VAL A 117 8.31 -2.32 7.64
N ILE A 118 7.65 -3.45 7.44
CA ILE A 118 7.78 -4.65 8.27
C ILE A 118 8.16 -5.86 7.41
N GLY A 119 8.69 -6.91 8.05
CA GLY A 119 9.21 -8.10 7.37
C GLY A 119 10.72 -8.01 7.09
N ARG A 120 11.23 -8.97 6.31
CA ARG A 120 12.67 -9.14 6.05
C ARG A 120 13.12 -8.34 4.85
N TRP A 121 12.77 -7.05 4.82
CA TRP A 121 13.02 -6.18 3.68
C TRP A 121 14.52 -5.92 3.45
N GLN A 122 15.36 -6.17 4.46
CA GLN A 122 16.82 -6.13 4.35
C GLN A 122 17.39 -7.24 3.47
N GLU A 123 16.63 -8.31 3.20
CA GLU A 123 17.01 -9.38 2.26
C GLU A 123 16.66 -9.04 0.81
N LEU A 124 15.93 -7.93 0.56
CA LEU A 124 15.60 -7.48 -0.80
C LEU A 124 16.84 -6.93 -1.52
N PRO A 125 16.82 -6.84 -2.87
CA PRO A 125 17.92 -6.26 -3.65
C PRO A 125 18.35 -4.88 -3.14
N ALA A 126 19.64 -4.57 -3.24
CA ALA A 126 20.24 -3.36 -2.66
C ALA A 126 19.55 -2.07 -3.11
N GLU A 127 19.18 -2.00 -4.38
CA GLU A 127 18.49 -0.88 -4.98
C GLU A 127 17.06 -0.68 -4.44
N VAL A 128 16.38 -1.76 -4.04
CA VAL A 128 15.06 -1.70 -3.39
C VAL A 128 15.22 -1.18 -1.97
N ARG A 129 16.23 -1.67 -1.24
CA ARG A 129 16.52 -1.23 0.14
C ARG A 129 16.86 0.25 0.18
N ALA A 130 17.64 0.75 -0.77
CA ALA A 130 17.98 2.17 -0.87
C ALA A 130 16.72 3.03 -1.05
N ASP A 131 15.83 2.64 -1.96
CA ASP A 131 14.57 3.37 -2.21
C ASP A 131 13.65 3.36 -0.99
N VAL A 132 13.52 2.20 -0.32
CA VAL A 132 12.72 2.05 0.90
C VAL A 132 13.28 2.87 2.05
N THR A 133 14.59 2.79 2.30
CA THR A 133 15.27 3.51 3.39
C THR A 133 15.03 5.00 3.25
N ARG A 134 15.30 5.55 2.06
CA ARG A 134 15.06 6.97 1.76
C ARG A 134 13.61 7.38 2.05
N ALA A 135 12.63 6.61 1.57
CA ALA A 135 11.23 6.96 1.76
C ALA A 135 10.79 6.88 3.23
N VAL A 136 11.30 5.91 4.01
CA VAL A 136 11.04 5.81 5.45
C VAL A 136 11.64 7.00 6.21
N GLU A 137 12.88 7.37 5.90
CA GLU A 137 13.56 8.50 6.53
C GLU A 137 12.89 9.83 6.22
N GLU A 138 12.63 10.09 4.93
CA GLU A 138 12.03 11.35 4.49
C GLU A 138 10.63 11.55 5.06
N THR A 139 9.85 10.48 5.24
CA THR A 139 8.48 10.57 5.79
C THR A 139 8.41 10.39 7.31
N ALA A 140 9.55 10.26 8.01
CA ALA A 140 9.58 9.88 9.43
C ALA A 140 8.90 10.90 10.36
N ALA A 141 8.95 12.19 9.98
CA ALA A 141 8.35 13.30 10.74
C ALA A 141 6.84 13.47 10.48
N ASN A 142 6.27 12.75 9.51
CA ASN A 142 4.86 12.87 9.17
C ASN A 142 3.98 12.30 10.29
N THR A 143 2.85 12.95 10.53
CA THR A 143 1.96 12.68 11.69
C THR A 143 0.55 12.25 11.28
N GLY A 144 0.25 12.21 9.98
CA GLY A 144 -1.03 11.75 9.46
C GLY A 144 -1.09 10.23 9.38
N LEU A 145 -1.58 9.69 8.25
CA LEU A 145 -1.70 8.25 8.05
C LEU A 145 -0.33 7.57 8.21
N THR A 146 -0.23 6.57 9.08
CA THR A 146 0.90 5.65 9.07
C THR A 146 0.61 4.52 8.09
N LEU A 147 1.29 4.55 6.94
CA LEU A 147 1.28 3.49 5.94
C LEU A 147 2.35 2.46 6.28
N VAL A 148 1.94 1.26 6.67
CA VAL A 148 2.83 0.11 6.90
C VAL A 148 2.82 -0.79 5.68
N VAL A 149 3.97 -1.03 5.07
CA VAL A 149 4.09 -1.97 3.95
C VAL A 149 4.81 -3.23 4.41
N ALA A 150 4.16 -4.38 4.29
CA ALA A 150 4.76 -5.67 4.61
C ALA A 150 5.52 -6.18 3.39
N LEU A 151 6.86 -6.23 3.51
CA LEU A 151 7.80 -6.59 2.46
C LEU A 151 8.65 -7.77 2.90
N ASN A 152 8.73 -8.78 2.03
CA ASN A 152 9.37 -10.05 2.34
C ASN A 152 8.89 -10.60 3.70
N TYR A 153 7.57 -10.54 3.89
CA TYR A 153 6.93 -10.75 5.18
C TYR A 153 6.34 -12.17 5.29
N SER A 154 6.30 -12.67 6.53
CA SER A 154 5.54 -13.84 6.96
C SER A 154 5.28 -13.71 8.45
N ALA A 155 4.02 -13.86 8.87
CA ALA A 155 3.67 -13.79 10.29
C ALA A 155 4.41 -14.83 11.13
N ARG A 156 4.62 -16.04 10.60
CA ARG A 156 5.40 -17.07 11.30
C ARG A 156 6.87 -16.67 11.45
N ALA A 157 7.45 -16.02 10.43
CA ALA A 157 8.85 -15.62 10.45
C ALA A 157 9.08 -14.31 11.23
N GLU A 158 8.02 -13.59 11.60
CA GLU A 158 8.07 -12.41 12.47
C GLU A 158 8.09 -12.79 13.95
N LEU A 159 7.48 -13.93 14.31
CA LEU A 159 7.43 -14.43 15.69
C LEU A 159 8.70 -15.16 16.16
N VAL A 160 9.70 -15.34 15.28
CA VAL A 160 10.91 -16.14 15.51
C VAL A 160 12.16 -15.33 15.23
#